data_AF-A0A9P3NLZ4-F1
#
_entry.id   AF-A0A9P3NLZ4-F1
#
_cell.length_a   1.000
_cell.length_b   1.000
_cell.length_c   1.000
_cell.angle_alpha   90.00
_cell.angle_beta   90.00
_cell.angle_gamma   90.00
#
_symmetry.space_group_name_H-M   'P 1'
#
loop_
_entity.id
_entity.type
_entity.pdbx_description
1 polymer ?
#
loop_
_entity_poly.entity_id
_entity_poly.type
_entity_poly.pdbx_seq_one_letter_code
_entity_poly.pdbx_strand_id
1 'polypeptide(L)'
;MNEVFQPLLDKCVIVYLDDILIYSTTREQLLKDLEAVFSLLQQNRLITKGSKGKFLKHELEFLGHVISIDGVKIDPKKIATIQDWKPPATLRELQSFLGFVNYVRRFIPNMVGVTSPFTDLLKKGTFYEWGGEQQAAFDQLKLFLTTPPVLRIADPHRPFELITDASNLAVGAVLLQDFGKGLQPIAYESRKLNPAERNYPVHDKELLAIVHAFKVWRCYLTGADVTVRTDHKLLQFIRAQPTLNPRQIRWLDYLESNFHYSVTYKRGVSNIADALTRPSIHTAAVLITQTNLLLTGLFTHGYSTDPFFTTNR
;
A
#
# COMPACT_ATOMS: atom_id res chain seq x y z
N MET A 1 7.20 23.74 -13.87
CA MET A 1 5.94 23.52 -13.12
C MET A 1 6.15 23.53 -11.61
N ASN A 2 7.04 22.68 -11.05
CA ASN A 2 7.31 22.71 -9.60
C ASN A 2 7.84 24.06 -9.09
N GLU A 3 8.70 24.74 -9.85
CA GLU A 3 9.18 26.09 -9.50
C GLU A 3 8.04 27.12 -9.45
N VAL A 4 7.11 27.05 -10.41
CA VAL A 4 5.97 27.98 -10.50
C VAL A 4 5.02 27.80 -9.31
N PHE A 5 4.77 26.56 -8.92
CA PHE A 5 3.84 26.24 -7.83
C PHE A 5 4.51 26.12 -6.46
N GLN A 6 5.81 26.36 -6.36
CA GLN A 6 6.58 26.24 -5.11
C GLN A 6 5.92 26.89 -3.87
N PRO A 7 5.23 28.06 -3.98
CA PRO A 7 4.53 28.64 -2.83
C PRO A 7 3.35 27.82 -2.30
N LEU A 8 2.72 27.00 -3.17
CA LEU A 8 1.49 26.25 -2.93
C LEU A 8 1.68 24.72 -2.89
N LEU A 9 2.86 24.22 -3.30
CA LEU A 9 3.19 22.80 -3.30
C LEU A 9 3.04 22.20 -1.91
N ASP A 10 2.43 21.02 -1.85
CA ASP A 10 2.14 20.22 -0.66
C ASP A 10 1.28 20.92 0.42
N LYS A 11 0.82 22.15 0.14
CA LYS A 11 -0.16 22.88 0.97
C LYS A 11 -1.58 22.68 0.45
N CYS A 12 -1.78 22.99 -0.83
CA CYS A 12 -3.07 22.84 -1.53
C CYS A 12 -2.90 22.39 -2.99
N VAL A 13 -1.65 22.22 -3.47
CA VAL A 13 -1.35 21.84 -4.84
C VAL A 13 -0.37 20.66 -4.87
N ILE A 14 -0.70 19.64 -5.67
CA ILE A 14 0.22 18.58 -6.10
C ILE A 14 0.39 18.69 -7.61
N VAL A 15 1.64 18.64 -8.07
CA VAL A 15 1.96 18.72 -9.49
C VAL A 15 2.72 17.48 -9.91
N TYR A 16 2.32 16.90 -11.04
CA TYR A 16 3.07 15.83 -11.68
C TYR A 16 3.10 16.06 -13.19
N LEU A 17 4.28 16.43 -13.71
CA LEU A 17 4.47 16.88 -15.10
C LEU A 17 3.47 18.01 -15.44
N ASP A 18 2.47 17.71 -16.26
CA ASP A 18 1.45 18.64 -16.73
C ASP A 18 0.14 18.58 -15.93
N ASP A 19 -0.01 17.58 -15.06
CA ASP A 19 -1.21 17.39 -14.24
C ASP A 19 -1.09 18.16 -12.91
N ILE A 20 -2.10 19.00 -12.63
CA ILE A 20 -2.20 19.81 -11.42
C ILE A 20 -3.43 19.34 -10.63
N LEU A 21 -3.20 18.86 -9.42
CA LEU A 21 -4.24 18.55 -8.46
C LEU A 21 -4.32 19.68 -7.42
N ILE A 22 -5.52 20.20 -7.21
CA ILE A 22 -5.80 21.23 -6.21
C ILE A 22 -6.77 20.63 -5.19
N TYR A 23 -6.44 20.74 -3.91
CA TYR A 23 -7.22 20.14 -2.83
C TYR A 23 -7.29 21.09 -1.63
N SER A 24 -8.44 21.06 -0.95
CA SER A 24 -8.68 21.83 0.27
C SER A 24 -9.72 21.11 1.12
N THR A 25 -9.78 21.45 2.41
CA THR A 25 -10.73 20.85 3.37
C THR A 25 -12.14 21.43 3.26
N THR A 26 -12.27 22.69 2.87
CA THR A 26 -13.56 23.38 2.70
C THR A 26 -13.69 23.95 1.29
N ARG A 27 -14.93 24.16 0.87
CA ARG A 27 -15.23 24.74 -0.44
C ARG A 27 -14.73 26.17 -0.55
N GLU A 28 -14.87 26.95 0.52
CA GLU A 28 -14.44 28.35 0.59
C GLU A 28 -12.93 28.45 0.44
N GLN A 29 -12.18 27.56 1.09
CA GLN A 29 -10.73 27.50 0.95
C GLN A 29 -10.33 27.07 -0.46
N LEU A 30 -11.03 26.08 -1.04
CA LEU A 30 -10.78 25.63 -2.41
C LEU A 30 -10.94 26.73 -3.44
N LEU A 31 -11.91 27.62 -3.28
CA LEU A 31 -12.09 28.77 -4.19
C LEU A 31 -10.91 29.75 -4.09
N LYS A 32 -10.40 30.01 -2.88
CA LYS A 32 -9.21 30.85 -2.68
C LYS A 32 -7.95 30.19 -3.26
N ASP A 33 -7.79 28.89 -3.05
CA ASP A 33 -6.65 28.14 -3.58
C ASP A 33 -6.67 28.10 -5.12
N LEU A 34 -7.86 27.95 -5.72
CA LEU A 34 -8.05 28.05 -7.17
C LEU A 34 -7.64 29.42 -7.71
N GLU A 35 -8.05 30.49 -7.05
CA GLU A 35 -7.68 31.86 -7.44
C GLU A 35 -6.16 32.07 -7.38
N ALA A 36 -5.50 31.59 -6.32
CA ALA A 36 -4.04 31.64 -6.18
C ALA A 36 -3.34 30.85 -7.29
N VAL A 37 -3.82 29.64 -7.60
CA VAL A 37 -3.29 28.79 -8.67
C VAL A 37 -3.41 29.45 -10.04
N PHE A 38 -4.59 29.98 -10.38
CA PHE A 38 -4.79 30.63 -11.67
C PHE A 38 -3.99 31.93 -11.79
N SER A 39 -3.84 32.68 -10.70
CA SER A 39 -2.98 33.86 -10.67
C SER A 39 -1.52 33.50 -10.97
N LEU A 40 -0.98 32.43 -10.37
CA LEU A 40 0.37 31.94 -10.66
C LEU A 40 0.53 31.48 -12.10
N LEU A 41 -0.44 30.74 -12.64
CA LEU A 41 -0.44 30.32 -14.05
C LEU A 41 -0.41 31.53 -14.99
N GLN A 42 -1.25 32.53 -14.73
CA GLN A 42 -1.32 33.76 -15.54
C GLN A 42 -0.01 34.55 -15.50
N GLN A 43 0.56 34.75 -14.31
CA GLN A 43 1.84 35.46 -14.13
C GLN A 43 2.99 34.78 -14.90
N ASN A 44 2.97 33.45 -14.96
CA ASN A 44 3.98 32.65 -15.65
C ASN A 44 3.60 32.33 -17.11
N ARG A 45 2.53 32.95 -17.64
CA ARG A 45 2.04 32.77 -19.02
C ARG A 45 1.75 31.31 -19.39
N LEU A 46 1.31 30.52 -18.41
CA LEU A 46 0.89 29.14 -18.59
C LEU A 46 -0.63 29.08 -18.82
N ILE A 47 -1.05 28.32 -19.83
CA ILE A 47 -2.45 28.21 -20.22
C ILE A 47 -2.92 26.79 -19.96
N THR A 48 -4.03 26.67 -19.23
CA THR A 48 -4.71 25.38 -19.01
C THR A 48 -5.85 25.20 -20.01
N LYS A 49 -6.06 23.96 -20.45
CA LYS A 49 -7.18 23.63 -21.33
C LYS A 49 -8.44 23.45 -20.48
N GLY A 50 -9.27 24.48 -20.37
CA GLY A 50 -10.48 24.48 -19.53
C GLY A 50 -11.42 23.29 -19.77
N SER A 51 -11.53 22.80 -21.01
CA SER A 51 -12.36 21.64 -21.35
C SER A 51 -11.89 20.31 -20.73
N LYS A 52 -10.64 20.24 -20.25
CA LYS A 52 -10.09 19.07 -19.52
C LYS A 52 -10.12 19.25 -18.01
N GLY A 53 -10.36 20.48 -17.53
CA GLY A 53 -10.40 20.78 -16.09
C GLY A 53 -11.64 20.17 -15.44
N LYS A 54 -11.44 19.52 -14.29
CA LYS A 54 -12.51 19.00 -13.43
C LYS A 54 -12.48 19.80 -12.13
N PHE A 55 -13.53 20.56 -11.84
CA PHE A 55 -13.58 21.47 -10.69
C PHE A 55 -14.67 21.08 -9.69
N LEU A 56 -14.44 21.41 -8.41
CA LEU A 56 -15.42 21.28 -7.32
C LEU A 56 -16.03 19.88 -7.20
N LYS A 57 -15.18 18.84 -7.28
CA LYS A 57 -15.59 17.44 -7.12
C LYS A 57 -15.09 16.89 -5.79
N HIS A 58 -15.90 16.01 -5.18
CA HIS A 58 -15.50 15.24 -4.00
C HIS A 58 -14.63 14.01 -4.36
N GLU A 59 -14.66 13.61 -5.62
CA GLU A 59 -13.89 12.50 -6.17
C GLU A 59 -13.44 12.84 -7.60
N LEU A 60 -12.17 12.57 -7.93
CA LEU A 60 -11.62 12.83 -9.25
C LEU A 60 -10.54 11.82 -9.64
N GLU A 61 -10.25 11.75 -10.93
CA GLU A 61 -9.18 10.93 -11.48
C GLU A 61 -7.88 11.74 -11.56
N PHE A 62 -6.79 11.20 -11.01
CA PHE A 62 -5.45 11.79 -11.05
C PHE A 62 -4.40 10.68 -11.12
N LEU A 63 -3.47 10.77 -12.08
CA LEU A 63 -2.39 9.79 -12.31
C LEU A 63 -2.87 8.33 -12.42
N GLY A 64 -4.04 8.14 -13.04
CA GLY A 64 -4.64 6.83 -13.25
C GLY A 64 -5.26 6.17 -12.02
N HIS A 65 -5.44 6.95 -10.95
CA HIS A 65 -6.15 6.57 -9.72
C HIS A 65 -7.33 7.50 -9.48
N VAL A 66 -8.29 7.04 -8.68
CA VAL A 66 -9.40 7.87 -8.23
C VAL A 66 -9.11 8.33 -6.80
N ILE A 67 -9.05 9.65 -6.61
CA ILE A 67 -8.77 10.31 -5.34
C ILE A 67 -10.07 10.86 -4.78
N SER A 68 -10.35 10.55 -3.52
CA SER A 68 -11.53 10.98 -2.78
C SER A 68 -11.19 11.29 -1.34
N ILE A 69 -12.16 11.80 -0.57
CA ILE A 69 -12.02 12.00 0.88
C ILE A 69 -11.71 10.70 1.63
N ASP A 70 -12.20 9.56 1.13
CA ASP A 70 -11.98 8.25 1.75
C ASP A 70 -10.57 7.70 1.47
N GLY A 71 -9.90 8.23 0.45
CA GLY A 71 -8.56 7.83 0.05
C GLY A 71 -8.42 7.58 -1.45
N VAL A 72 -7.49 6.71 -1.80
CA VAL A 72 -7.11 6.36 -3.17
C VAL A 72 -7.73 5.03 -3.57
N LYS A 73 -8.37 5.01 -4.74
CA LYS A 73 -8.98 3.83 -5.36
C LYS A 73 -8.36 3.57 -6.73
N ILE A 74 -8.48 2.32 -7.19
CA ILE A 74 -8.21 1.97 -8.58
C ILE A 74 -9.31 2.58 -9.45
N ASP A 75 -8.94 3.13 -10.61
CA ASP A 75 -9.91 3.63 -11.59
C ASP A 75 -10.93 2.53 -11.98
N PRO A 76 -12.25 2.77 -11.83
CA PRO A 76 -13.29 1.83 -12.24
C PRO A 76 -13.16 1.35 -13.69
N LYS A 77 -12.62 2.16 -14.60
CA LYS A 77 -12.36 1.73 -15.99
C LYS A 77 -11.32 0.62 -16.04
N LYS A 78 -10.26 0.71 -15.22
CA LYS A 78 -9.26 -0.34 -15.11
C LYS A 78 -9.83 -1.58 -14.44
N ILE A 79 -10.72 -1.42 -13.46
CA ILE A 79 -11.43 -2.54 -12.83
C ILE A 79 -12.28 -3.27 -13.87
N ALA A 80 -13.03 -2.56 -14.72
CA ALA A 80 -13.79 -3.16 -15.82
C ALA A 80 -12.87 -3.93 -16.80
N THR A 81 -11.73 -3.35 -17.18
CA THR A 81 -10.74 -4.07 -18.01
C THR A 81 -10.24 -5.35 -17.35
N ILE A 82 -10.05 -5.37 -16.02
CA ILE A 82 -9.68 -6.58 -15.28
C ILE A 82 -10.79 -7.63 -15.30
N GLN A 83 -12.06 -7.20 -15.12
CA GLN A 83 -13.21 -8.09 -15.14
C GLN A 83 -13.34 -8.84 -16.47
N ASP A 84 -13.07 -8.17 -17.57
CA ASP A 84 -13.14 -8.76 -18.91
C ASP A 84 -11.83 -9.45 -19.34
N TRP A 85 -10.76 -9.33 -18.53
CA TRP A 85 -9.47 -9.90 -18.86
C TRP A 85 -9.56 -11.43 -18.91
N LYS A 86 -9.11 -12.02 -20.03
CA LYS A 86 -9.05 -13.47 -20.23
C LYS A 86 -7.74 -14.07 -19.71
N PRO A 87 -7.72 -15.32 -19.25
CA PRO A 87 -6.46 -15.99 -18.89
C PRO A 87 -5.44 -15.84 -20.03
N PRO A 88 -4.22 -15.32 -19.74
CA PRO A 88 -3.15 -15.24 -20.72
C PRO A 88 -2.91 -16.59 -21.41
N ALA A 89 -2.84 -16.58 -22.74
CA ALA A 89 -2.56 -17.78 -23.54
C ALA A 89 -1.09 -17.87 -23.94
N THR A 90 -0.34 -16.77 -23.81
CA THR A 90 1.07 -16.69 -24.20
C THR A 90 1.93 -16.06 -23.11
N LEU A 91 3.24 -16.33 -23.17
CA LEU A 91 4.21 -15.71 -22.26
C LEU A 91 4.18 -14.17 -22.34
N ARG A 92 3.99 -13.61 -23.53
CA ARG A 92 3.91 -12.16 -23.75
C ARG A 92 2.67 -11.56 -23.10
N GLU A 93 1.53 -12.22 -23.24
CA GLU A 93 0.29 -11.82 -22.56
C GLU A 93 0.44 -11.91 -21.04
N LEU A 94 1.11 -12.97 -20.54
CA LEU A 94 1.35 -13.11 -19.11
C LEU A 94 2.25 -11.99 -18.57
N GLN A 95 3.30 -11.61 -19.31
CA GLN A 95 4.15 -10.48 -18.95
C GLN A 95 3.38 -9.16 -18.95
N SER A 96 2.49 -8.94 -19.92
CA SER A 96 1.61 -7.76 -19.97
C SER A 96 0.66 -7.72 -18.77
N PHE A 97 0.03 -8.86 -18.44
CA PHE A 97 -0.82 -9.00 -17.27
C PHE A 97 -0.05 -8.70 -15.98
N LEU A 98 1.13 -9.30 -15.78
CA LEU A 98 1.96 -9.04 -14.61
C LEU A 98 2.45 -7.59 -14.53
N GLY A 99 2.67 -6.93 -15.67
CA GLY A 99 2.93 -5.49 -15.74
C GLY A 99 1.80 -4.67 -15.12
N PHE A 100 0.55 -5.03 -15.46
CA PHE A 100 -0.63 -4.40 -14.86
C PHE A 100 -0.77 -4.72 -13.37
N VAL A 101 -0.58 -5.98 -12.97
CA VAL A 101 -0.64 -6.39 -11.55
C VAL A 101 0.41 -5.62 -10.73
N ASN A 102 1.61 -5.42 -11.27
CA ASN A 102 2.64 -4.59 -10.66
C ASN A 102 2.23 -3.13 -10.51
N TYR A 103 1.47 -2.56 -11.46
CA TYR A 103 0.95 -1.20 -11.36
C TYR A 103 -0.01 -1.03 -10.17
N VAL A 104 -0.86 -2.04 -9.90
CA VAL A 104 -1.81 -2.03 -8.78
C VAL A 104 -1.30 -2.73 -7.52
N ARG A 105 -0.01 -3.11 -7.46
CA ARG A 105 0.56 -3.91 -6.36
C ARG A 105 0.30 -3.36 -4.97
N ARG A 106 0.27 -2.04 -4.81
CA ARG A 106 0.08 -1.36 -3.52
C ARG A 106 -1.27 -1.70 -2.88
N PHE A 107 -2.24 -2.15 -3.67
CA PHE A 107 -3.57 -2.55 -3.22
C PHE A 107 -3.66 -4.03 -2.88
N ILE A 108 -2.70 -4.87 -3.32
CA ILE A 108 -2.77 -6.33 -3.22
C ILE A 108 -2.01 -6.83 -1.98
N PRO A 109 -2.71 -7.38 -0.97
CA PRO A 109 -2.06 -8.10 0.10
C PRO A 109 -1.43 -9.39 -0.44
N ASN A 110 -0.23 -9.74 0.03
CA ASN A 110 0.49 -10.97 -0.32
C ASN A 110 0.61 -11.22 -1.84
N MET A 111 1.08 -10.21 -2.56
CA MET A 111 1.26 -10.32 -4.00
C MET A 111 2.10 -11.54 -4.39
N VAL A 112 3.13 -11.92 -3.62
CA VAL A 112 4.00 -13.05 -3.98
C VAL A 112 3.28 -14.39 -3.92
N GLY A 113 2.41 -14.60 -2.92
CA GLY A 113 1.62 -15.83 -2.85
C GLY A 113 0.74 -16.01 -4.09
N VAL A 114 0.04 -14.94 -4.49
CA VAL A 114 -0.89 -14.99 -5.64
C VAL A 114 -0.15 -15.05 -6.97
N THR A 115 0.99 -14.37 -7.09
CA THR A 115 1.73 -14.28 -8.37
C THR A 115 2.75 -15.39 -8.57
N SER A 116 3.03 -16.22 -7.57
CA SER A 116 4.04 -17.28 -7.67
C SER A 116 3.81 -18.23 -8.85
N PRO A 117 2.59 -18.77 -9.07
CA PRO A 117 2.28 -19.63 -10.22
C PRO A 117 2.58 -18.98 -11.57
N PHE A 118 2.43 -17.66 -11.68
CA PHE A 118 2.75 -16.90 -12.88
C PHE A 118 4.25 -16.70 -13.06
N THR A 119 4.95 -16.31 -11.99
CA THR A 119 6.41 -16.08 -12.05
C THR A 119 7.17 -17.36 -12.35
N ASP A 120 6.62 -18.51 -11.97
CA ASP A 120 7.23 -19.81 -12.25
C ASP A 120 7.16 -20.15 -13.75
N LEU A 121 6.09 -19.75 -14.46
CA LEU A 121 6.01 -19.82 -15.92
C LEU A 121 7.00 -18.89 -16.66
N LEU A 122 7.54 -17.86 -15.99
CA LEU A 122 8.51 -16.95 -16.59
C LEU A 122 9.96 -17.48 -16.52
N LYS A 123 10.21 -18.59 -15.81
CA LYS A 123 11.57 -19.11 -15.65
C LYS A 123 12.09 -19.69 -16.97
N LYS A 124 13.36 -19.40 -17.26
CA LYS A 124 14.05 -19.92 -18.44
C LYS A 124 14.01 -21.45 -18.46
N GLY A 125 13.62 -22.03 -19.60
CA GLY A 125 13.52 -23.48 -19.78
C GLY A 125 12.19 -24.09 -19.34
N THR A 126 11.23 -23.28 -18.89
CA THR A 126 9.89 -23.74 -18.53
C THR A 126 8.98 -23.67 -19.75
N PHE A 127 8.24 -24.74 -20.03
CA PHE A 127 7.19 -24.70 -21.04
C PHE A 127 6.00 -23.90 -20.51
N TYR A 128 5.39 -23.10 -21.39
CA TYR A 128 4.22 -22.34 -21.03
C TYR A 128 3.00 -23.26 -20.99
N GLU A 129 2.57 -23.62 -19.79
CA GLU A 129 1.38 -24.45 -19.56
C GLU A 129 0.48 -23.76 -18.54
N TRP A 130 -0.74 -23.40 -18.99
CA TRP A 130 -1.74 -22.78 -18.13
C TRP A 130 -2.58 -23.87 -17.47
N GLY A 131 -2.20 -24.25 -16.24
CA GLY A 131 -2.86 -25.30 -15.47
C GLY A 131 -3.86 -24.75 -14.43
N GLY A 132 -4.33 -25.67 -13.58
CA GLY A 132 -5.29 -25.33 -12.51
C GLY A 132 -4.74 -24.34 -11.47
N GLU A 133 -3.45 -24.41 -11.15
CA GLU A 133 -2.82 -23.47 -10.19
C GLU A 133 -2.80 -22.04 -10.73
N GLN A 134 -2.47 -21.87 -12.01
CA GLN A 134 -2.47 -20.56 -12.66
C GLN A 134 -3.88 -20.02 -12.79
N GLN A 135 -4.86 -20.87 -13.13
CA GLN A 135 -6.25 -20.48 -13.22
C GLN A 135 -6.80 -20.03 -11.86
N ALA A 136 -6.57 -20.80 -10.80
CA ALA A 136 -7.00 -20.45 -9.45
C ALA A 136 -6.37 -19.12 -8.97
N ALA A 137 -5.06 -18.93 -9.22
CA ALA A 137 -4.38 -17.68 -8.91
C ALA A 137 -4.93 -16.49 -9.70
N PHE A 138 -5.30 -16.70 -10.96
CA PHE A 138 -5.87 -15.67 -11.83
C PHE A 138 -7.25 -15.24 -11.37
N ASP A 139 -8.11 -16.22 -11.03
CA ASP A 139 -9.46 -15.96 -10.55
C ASP A 139 -9.44 -15.27 -9.17
N GLN A 140 -8.55 -15.71 -8.26
CA GLN A 140 -8.36 -15.06 -6.97
C GLN A 140 -7.90 -13.61 -7.14
N LEU A 141 -6.95 -13.36 -8.05
CA LEU A 141 -6.44 -12.02 -8.28
C LEU A 141 -7.49 -11.11 -8.92
N LYS A 142 -8.29 -11.63 -9.88
CA LYS A 142 -9.41 -10.89 -10.46
C LYS A 142 -10.43 -10.52 -9.39
N LEU A 143 -10.86 -11.47 -8.57
CA LEU A 143 -11.81 -11.23 -7.48
C LEU A 143 -11.30 -10.10 -6.56
N PHE A 144 -10.04 -10.20 -6.13
CA PHE A 144 -9.43 -9.19 -5.27
C PHE A 144 -9.41 -7.80 -5.92
N LEU A 145 -9.01 -7.72 -7.20
CA LEU A 145 -8.91 -6.47 -7.93
C LEU A 145 -10.27 -5.85 -8.30
N THR A 146 -11.34 -6.64 -8.26
CA THR A 146 -12.72 -6.12 -8.41
C THR A 146 -13.29 -5.54 -7.12
N THR A 147 -12.74 -5.91 -5.97
CA THR A 147 -13.11 -5.38 -4.66
C THR A 147 -11.87 -4.88 -3.90
N PRO A 148 -11.09 -3.95 -4.48
CA PRO A 148 -9.84 -3.55 -3.87
C PRO A 148 -10.10 -2.76 -2.58
N PRO A 149 -9.23 -2.87 -1.56
CA PRO A 149 -9.33 -2.02 -0.39
C PRO A 149 -9.08 -0.56 -0.79
N VAL A 150 -9.79 0.36 -0.14
CA VAL A 150 -9.48 1.79 -0.23
C VAL A 150 -8.24 2.04 0.61
N LEU A 151 -7.18 2.58 -0.02
CA LEU A 151 -5.97 2.96 0.69
C LEU A 151 -6.09 4.39 1.18
N ARG A 152 -5.72 4.63 2.44
CA ARG A 152 -5.66 5.98 2.98
C ARG A 152 -4.49 6.75 2.36
N ILE A 153 -4.71 8.04 2.10
CA ILE A 153 -3.62 8.95 1.72
C ILE A 153 -2.74 9.16 2.94
N ALA A 154 -1.43 9.01 2.78
CA ALA A 154 -0.46 9.21 3.84
C ALA A 154 -0.49 10.66 4.32
N ASP A 155 -0.44 10.85 5.63
CA ASP A 155 -0.29 12.15 6.28
C ASP A 155 1.16 12.25 6.82
N PRO A 156 2.03 13.08 6.22
CA PRO A 156 3.43 13.19 6.65
C PRO A 156 3.62 13.65 8.10
N HIS A 157 2.59 14.25 8.71
CA HIS A 157 2.65 14.77 10.07
C HIS A 157 2.21 13.76 11.13
N ARG A 158 1.84 12.54 10.71
CA ARG A 158 1.44 11.46 11.61
C ARG A 158 2.50 10.36 11.64
N PRO A 159 2.70 9.71 12.80
CA PRO A 159 3.62 8.58 12.88
C PRO A 159 3.13 7.44 11.99
N PHE A 160 4.07 6.73 11.38
CA PHE A 160 3.80 5.52 10.62
C PHE A 160 3.94 4.29 11.51
N GLU A 161 3.07 3.31 11.27
CA GLU A 161 3.24 1.97 11.78
C GLU A 161 3.57 1.04 10.62
N LEU A 162 4.72 0.37 10.71
CA LEU A 162 5.19 -0.58 9.73
C LEU A 162 5.08 -1.97 10.32
N ILE A 163 4.27 -2.82 9.70
CA ILE A 163 4.17 -4.23 10.09
C ILE A 163 4.90 -5.07 9.04
N THR A 164 5.88 -5.87 9.47
CA THR A 164 6.65 -6.73 8.58
C THR A 164 6.53 -8.20 8.96
N ASP A 165 6.75 -9.06 7.98
CA ASP A 165 6.84 -10.50 8.18
C ASP A 165 7.75 -11.11 7.11
N ALA A 166 8.41 -12.23 7.44
CA ALA A 166 9.19 -13.00 6.49
C ALA A 166 8.87 -14.50 6.54
N SER A 167 8.77 -15.09 5.35
CA SER A 167 8.70 -16.54 5.18
C SER A 167 9.95 -17.07 4.48
N ASN A 168 10.00 -18.39 4.27
CA ASN A 168 11.05 -19.01 3.46
C ASN A 168 10.96 -18.66 1.96
N LEU A 169 9.85 -18.08 1.50
CA LEU A 169 9.62 -17.78 0.08
C LEU A 169 9.59 -16.28 -0.22
N ALA A 170 9.12 -15.47 0.72
CA ALA A 170 8.81 -14.06 0.49
C ALA A 170 8.95 -13.24 1.78
N VAL A 171 9.18 -11.94 1.60
CA VAL A 171 8.99 -10.92 2.64
C VAL A 171 7.74 -10.11 2.33
N GLY A 172 7.05 -9.67 3.37
CA GLY A 172 5.83 -8.88 3.28
C GLY A 172 5.84 -7.70 4.24
N ALA A 173 5.14 -6.64 3.88
CA ALA A 173 4.97 -5.49 4.75
C ALA A 173 3.64 -4.77 4.51
N VAL A 174 3.11 -4.13 5.56
CA VAL A 174 2.01 -3.15 5.50
C VAL A 174 2.47 -1.85 6.11
N LEU A 175 2.26 -0.77 5.38
CA LEU A 175 2.37 0.58 5.90
C LEU A 175 1.00 1.06 6.37
N LEU A 176 0.92 1.48 7.62
CA LEU A 176 -0.32 1.89 8.30
C LEU A 176 -0.15 3.27 8.95
N GLN A 177 -1.26 3.98 9.12
CA GLN A 177 -1.35 5.16 9.98
C GLN A 177 -2.68 5.16 10.74
N ASP A 178 -2.70 5.81 11.90
CA ASP A 178 -3.94 6.04 12.66
C ASP A 178 -4.49 7.44 12.40
N PHE A 179 -5.74 7.48 11.92
CA PHE A 179 -6.48 8.70 11.64
C PHE A 179 -7.61 8.96 12.66
N GLY A 180 -7.48 8.42 13.88
CA GLY A 180 -8.49 8.49 14.94
C GLY A 180 -9.57 7.41 14.86
N LYS A 181 -9.40 6.43 13.97
CA LYS A 181 -10.32 5.28 13.78
C LYS A 181 -9.56 3.94 13.84
N GLY A 182 -8.37 3.95 14.43
CA GLY A 182 -7.45 2.83 14.42
C GLY A 182 -6.58 2.82 13.16
N LEU A 183 -5.73 1.80 13.07
CA LEU A 183 -4.75 1.65 11.99
C LEU A 183 -5.43 1.36 10.66
N GLN A 184 -5.11 2.17 9.66
CA GLN A 184 -5.63 2.04 8.30
C GLN A 184 -4.48 1.89 7.30
N PRO A 185 -4.64 1.06 6.25
CA PRO A 185 -3.58 0.80 5.28
C PRO A 185 -3.35 1.97 4.33
N ILE A 186 -2.07 2.35 4.25
CA ILE A 186 -1.52 3.28 3.26
C ILE A 186 -1.05 2.52 2.03
N ALA A 187 -0.32 1.41 2.24
CA ALA A 187 0.21 0.59 1.17
C ALA A 187 0.55 -0.83 1.65
N TYR A 188 0.42 -1.80 0.73
CA TYR A 188 0.90 -3.16 0.88
C TYR A 188 2.17 -3.38 0.06
N GLU A 189 3.06 -4.24 0.57
CA GLU A 189 4.27 -4.66 -0.13
C GLU A 189 4.54 -6.15 0.08
N SER A 190 5.00 -6.83 -0.98
CA SER A 190 5.43 -8.22 -0.91
C SER A 190 6.49 -8.48 -1.99
N ARG A 191 7.57 -9.17 -1.61
CA ARG A 191 8.68 -9.50 -2.53
C ARG A 191 9.16 -10.94 -2.34
N LYS A 192 9.29 -11.66 -3.45
CA LYS A 192 9.83 -13.03 -3.48
C LYS A 192 11.33 -12.99 -3.15
N LEU A 193 11.76 -13.88 -2.27
CA LEU A 193 13.16 -14.04 -1.91
C LEU A 193 13.93 -14.69 -3.06
N ASN A 194 15.10 -14.15 -3.37
CA ASN A 194 16.03 -14.74 -4.32
C ASN A 194 16.70 -16.00 -3.71
N PRO A 195 17.36 -16.84 -4.52
CA PRO A 195 17.94 -18.10 -4.04
C PRO A 195 18.92 -17.94 -2.86
N ALA A 196 19.70 -16.86 -2.83
CA ALA A 196 20.64 -16.61 -1.73
C ALA A 196 19.91 -16.17 -0.46
N GLU A 197 18.91 -15.29 -0.57
CA GLU A 197 18.11 -14.81 0.56
C GLU A 197 17.27 -15.91 1.21
N ARG A 198 16.85 -16.92 0.43
CA ARG A 198 16.14 -18.10 0.98
C ARG A 198 16.97 -18.88 1.99
N ASN A 199 18.30 -18.84 1.84
CA ASN A 199 19.23 -19.52 2.74
C ASN A 199 19.57 -18.70 3.98
N TYR A 200 19.01 -17.49 4.12
CA TYR A 200 19.26 -16.68 5.30
C TYR A 200 18.60 -17.30 6.54
N PRO A 201 19.24 -17.18 7.71
CA PRO A 201 18.57 -17.44 8.99
C PRO A 201 17.29 -16.62 9.12
N VAL A 202 16.32 -17.12 9.90
CA VAL A 202 15.01 -16.47 10.08
C VAL A 202 15.15 -15.00 10.50
N HIS A 203 16.00 -14.72 11.49
CA HIS A 203 16.24 -13.35 11.97
C HIS A 203 16.76 -12.40 10.87
N ASP A 204 17.58 -12.90 9.95
CA ASP A 204 18.09 -12.12 8.81
C ASP A 204 17.00 -11.89 7.76
N LYS A 205 16.07 -12.84 7.57
CA LYS A 205 14.92 -12.67 6.69
C LYS A 205 13.94 -11.63 7.24
N GLU A 206 13.71 -11.65 8.55
CA GLU A 206 12.87 -10.65 9.23
C GLU A 206 13.48 -9.25 9.11
N LEU A 207 14.80 -9.11 9.37
CA LEU A 207 15.49 -7.85 9.18
C LEU A 207 15.46 -7.38 7.71
N LEU A 208 15.60 -8.32 6.76
CA LEU A 208 15.48 -8.03 5.33
C LEU A 208 14.09 -7.50 4.97
N ALA A 209 13.01 -8.00 5.59
CA ALA A 209 11.66 -7.50 5.37
C ALA A 209 11.54 -6.01 5.77
N ILE A 210 12.11 -5.65 6.92
CA ILE A 210 12.20 -4.26 7.39
C ILE A 210 12.99 -3.41 6.39
N VAL A 211 14.23 -3.80 6.09
CA VAL A 211 15.11 -3.05 5.17
C VAL A 211 14.47 -2.87 3.79
N HIS A 212 13.80 -3.90 3.29
CA HIS A 212 13.08 -3.85 2.01
C HIS A 212 11.94 -2.83 2.06
N ALA A 213 11.10 -2.89 3.08
CA ALA A 213 9.99 -1.95 3.25
C ALA A 213 10.46 -0.50 3.36
N PHE A 214 11.52 -0.23 4.13
CA PHE A 214 12.11 1.11 4.24
C PHE A 214 12.67 1.63 2.92
N LYS A 215 13.28 0.77 2.10
CA LYS A 215 13.73 1.14 0.75
C LYS A 215 12.58 1.47 -0.19
N VAL A 216 11.53 0.63 -0.18
CA VAL A 216 10.35 0.81 -1.05
C VAL A 216 9.60 2.09 -0.68
N TRP A 217 9.41 2.35 0.61
CA TRP A 217 8.64 3.48 1.12
C TRP A 217 9.51 4.63 1.63
N ARG A 218 10.74 4.75 1.12
CA ARG A 218 11.65 5.86 1.48
C ARG A 218 10.97 7.22 1.35
N CYS A 219 10.15 7.41 0.31
CA CYS A 219 9.40 8.64 0.08
C CYS A 219 8.39 9.00 1.19
N TYR A 220 7.91 8.02 1.96
CA TYR A 220 7.01 8.25 3.10
C TYR A 220 7.76 8.31 4.43
N LEU A 221 8.79 7.49 4.57
CA LEU A 221 9.42 7.23 5.88
C LEU A 221 10.58 8.16 6.20
N THR A 222 11.20 8.81 5.21
CA THR A 222 12.29 9.75 5.45
C THR A 222 11.78 10.98 6.20
N GLY A 223 12.35 11.24 7.38
CA GLY A 223 11.96 12.37 8.23
C GLY A 223 10.70 12.15 9.08
N ALA A 224 10.05 10.99 8.97
CA ALA A 224 8.89 10.63 9.77
C ALA A 224 9.25 9.70 10.93
N ASP A 225 8.42 9.71 11.98
CA ASP A 225 8.53 8.75 13.08
C ASP A 225 7.88 7.42 12.69
N VAL A 226 8.65 6.34 12.77
CA VAL A 226 8.18 5.00 12.37
C VAL A 226 8.26 4.01 13.52
N THR A 227 7.15 3.34 13.80
CA THR A 227 7.12 2.17 14.70
C THR A 227 7.03 0.90 13.88
N VAL A 228 8.09 0.09 13.93
CA VAL A 228 8.12 -1.22 13.29
C VAL A 228 7.54 -2.26 14.26
N ARG A 229 6.60 -3.06 13.78
CA ARG A 229 6.03 -4.21 14.50
C ARG A 229 6.48 -5.49 13.83
N THR A 230 7.12 -6.36 14.62
CA THR A 230 7.61 -7.68 14.20
C THR A 230 7.29 -8.71 15.26
N ASP A 231 7.07 -9.96 14.84
CA ASP A 231 6.91 -11.10 15.73
C ASP A 231 8.27 -11.74 16.12
N HIS A 232 9.38 -11.13 15.71
CA HIS A 232 10.72 -11.61 16.03
C HIS A 232 11.38 -10.78 17.13
N LYS A 233 11.24 -11.24 18.39
CA LYS A 233 11.67 -10.50 19.59
C LYS A 233 13.14 -10.05 19.57
N LEU A 234 14.04 -10.83 18.96
CA LEU A 234 15.47 -10.48 18.91
C LEU A 234 15.75 -9.20 18.11
N LEU A 235 14.88 -8.81 17.18
CA LEU A 235 15.08 -7.60 16.38
C LEU A 235 14.91 -6.32 17.21
N GLN A 236 14.18 -6.38 18.32
CA GLN A 236 14.10 -5.23 19.26
C GLN A 236 15.47 -4.88 19.84
N PHE A 237 16.33 -5.89 20.01
CA PHE A 237 17.63 -5.76 20.67
C PHE A 237 18.78 -5.77 19.67
N ILE A 238 18.51 -5.66 18.36
CA ILE A 238 19.56 -5.79 17.33
C ILE A 238 20.66 -4.74 17.49
N ARG A 239 20.29 -3.53 17.97
CA ARG A 239 21.22 -2.44 18.28
C ARG A 239 22.19 -2.75 19.44
N ALA A 240 21.78 -3.63 20.35
CA ALA A 240 22.56 -3.99 21.53
C ALA A 240 23.38 -5.27 21.33
N GLN A 241 23.33 -5.89 20.15
CA GLN A 241 24.08 -7.12 19.90
C GLN A 241 25.59 -6.81 19.81
N PRO A 242 26.45 -7.55 20.54
CA PRO A 242 27.88 -7.29 20.58
C PRO A 242 28.59 -7.63 19.26
N THR A 243 28.03 -8.56 18.48
CA THR A 243 28.59 -9.00 17.21
C THR A 243 27.50 -9.03 16.15
N LEU A 244 27.72 -8.30 15.07
CA LEU A 244 26.83 -8.23 13.90
C LEU A 244 27.61 -8.71 12.68
N ASN A 245 26.94 -9.44 11.79
CA ASN A 245 27.56 -9.86 10.53
C ASN A 245 27.68 -8.65 9.56
N PRO A 246 28.59 -8.69 8.56
CA PRO A 246 28.77 -7.56 7.64
C PRO A 246 27.51 -7.12 6.89
N ARG A 247 26.56 -8.03 6.66
CA ARG A 247 25.28 -7.73 6.01
C ARG A 247 24.36 -6.93 6.94
N GLN A 248 24.22 -7.37 8.19
CA GLN A 248 23.46 -6.69 9.23
C GLN A 248 24.02 -5.30 9.48
N ILE A 249 25.35 -5.15 9.55
CA ILE A 249 26.01 -3.84 9.68
C ILE A 249 25.58 -2.90 8.54
N ARG A 250 25.69 -3.35 7.29
CA ARG A 250 25.28 -2.54 6.12
C ARG A 250 23.80 -2.16 6.12
N TRP A 251 22.95 -3.05 6.62
CA TRP A 251 21.52 -2.80 6.69
C TRP A 251 21.15 -1.83 7.80
N LEU A 252 21.75 -1.99 8.98
CA LEU A 252 21.56 -1.09 10.10
C LEU A 252 22.13 0.29 9.79
N ASP A 253 23.32 0.38 9.20
CA ASP A 253 23.90 1.64 8.74
C ASP A 253 22.93 2.40 7.81
N TYR A 254 22.34 1.71 6.83
CA TYR A 254 21.32 2.31 5.97
C TYR A 254 20.07 2.77 6.74
N LEU A 255 19.58 1.96 7.68
CA LEU A 255 18.38 2.32 8.45
C LEU A 255 18.62 3.51 9.39
N GLU A 256 19.69 3.45 10.17
CA GLU A 256 20.03 4.45 11.18
C GLU A 256 20.48 5.79 10.56
N SER A 257 21.12 5.76 9.39
CA SER A 257 21.55 7.01 8.72
C SER A 257 20.41 7.76 8.01
N ASN A 258 19.30 7.10 7.70
CA ASN A 258 18.24 7.68 6.85
C ASN A 258 16.88 7.84 7.56
N PHE A 259 16.63 7.16 8.68
CA PHE A 259 15.28 7.07 9.25
C PHE A 259 15.27 7.15 10.78
N HIS A 260 14.21 7.76 11.31
CA HIS A 260 13.90 7.69 12.74
C HIS A 260 12.88 6.58 12.99
N TYR A 261 13.31 5.50 13.64
CA TYR A 261 12.44 4.36 13.88
C TYR A 261 12.71 3.61 15.20
N SER A 262 11.65 2.96 15.68
CA SER A 262 11.69 2.05 16.83
C SER A 262 11.15 0.67 16.43
N VAL A 263 11.62 -0.39 17.11
CA VAL A 263 11.18 -1.77 16.86
C VAL A 263 10.45 -2.30 18.08
N THR A 264 9.19 -2.70 17.87
CA THR A 264 8.30 -3.24 18.89
C THR A 264 7.90 -4.67 18.55
N TYR A 265 8.02 -5.56 19.54
CA TYR A 265 7.60 -6.94 19.41
C TYR A 265 6.08 -7.03 19.57
N LYS A 266 5.41 -7.70 18.62
CA LYS A 266 3.99 -8.03 18.71
C LYS A 266 3.80 -9.52 18.41
N ARG A 267 3.03 -10.20 19.25
CA ARG A 267 2.80 -11.65 19.11
C ARG A 267 2.05 -11.97 17.81
N GLY A 268 2.56 -12.94 17.04
CA GLY A 268 2.20 -13.21 15.64
C GLY A 268 0.72 -13.47 15.32
N VAL A 269 -0.10 -13.89 16.29
CA VAL A 269 -1.56 -14.15 16.08
C VAL A 269 -2.34 -12.89 15.67
N SER A 270 -1.76 -11.70 15.89
CA SER A 270 -2.35 -10.39 15.54
C SER A 270 -1.57 -9.65 14.43
N ASN A 271 -0.64 -10.33 13.76
CA ASN A 271 0.20 -9.75 12.73
C ASN A 271 -0.51 -9.83 11.37
N ILE A 272 -1.07 -8.71 10.90
CA ILE A 272 -1.73 -8.60 9.59
C ILE A 272 -0.74 -8.95 8.45
N ALA A 273 0.57 -8.79 8.66
CA ALA A 273 1.59 -9.15 7.67
C ALA A 273 1.80 -10.67 7.51
N ASP A 274 1.36 -11.51 8.45
CA ASP A 274 1.47 -12.97 8.33
C ASP A 274 0.61 -13.51 7.15
N ALA A 275 -0.53 -12.87 6.90
CA ALA A 275 -1.33 -13.14 5.71
C ALA A 275 -0.66 -12.67 4.41
N LEU A 276 0.38 -11.82 4.48
CA LEU A 276 1.14 -11.26 3.35
C LEU A 276 2.30 -12.11 2.86
N THR A 277 2.63 -13.15 3.62
CA THR A 277 3.78 -14.02 3.39
C THR A 277 3.38 -15.49 3.33
N ARG A 278 2.23 -15.87 3.93
CA ARG A 278 1.71 -17.23 3.92
C ARG A 278 0.64 -17.44 2.83
N PRO A 279 0.82 -18.41 1.92
CA PRO A 279 -0.17 -18.70 0.86
C PRO A 279 -1.57 -19.07 1.38
N SER A 280 -1.68 -19.61 2.60
CA SER A 280 -2.88 -20.28 3.12
C SER A 280 -3.79 -19.44 4.03
N ILE A 281 -3.48 -18.17 4.31
CA ILE A 281 -4.23 -17.32 5.29
C ILE A 281 -4.83 -16.04 4.63
N HIS A 282 -4.80 -15.97 3.30
CA HIS A 282 -5.27 -14.83 2.51
C HIS A 282 -6.71 -14.38 2.79
N THR A 283 -7.62 -15.32 3.00
CA THR A 283 -9.03 -15.05 3.23
C THR A 283 -9.29 -14.31 4.55
N ALA A 284 -8.45 -14.54 5.58
CA ALA A 284 -8.63 -13.94 6.90
C ALA A 284 -8.23 -12.46 6.95
N ALA A 285 -7.22 -12.01 6.21
CA ALA A 285 -6.78 -10.61 6.25
C ALA A 285 -7.74 -9.63 5.55
N VAL A 286 -8.39 -10.08 4.47
CA VAL A 286 -9.47 -9.33 3.80
C VAL A 286 -10.69 -9.24 4.72
N LEU A 287 -11.05 -10.34 5.39
CA LEU A 287 -12.11 -10.36 6.39
C LEU A 287 -11.80 -9.45 7.57
N ILE A 288 -10.63 -9.50 8.20
CA ILE A 288 -10.31 -8.73 9.42
C ILE A 288 -10.26 -7.21 9.19
N THR A 289 -9.87 -6.75 7.98
CA THR A 289 -9.83 -5.32 7.65
C THR A 289 -11.19 -4.74 7.26
N GLN A 290 -12.09 -5.53 6.66
CA GLN A 290 -13.46 -5.10 6.34
C GLN A 290 -14.44 -5.30 7.51
N THR A 291 -14.29 -6.39 8.29
CA THR A 291 -15.23 -6.74 9.36
C THR A 291 -15.22 -5.72 10.49
N ASN A 292 -14.07 -5.17 10.89
CA ASN A 292 -14.02 -4.26 12.04
C ASN A 292 -14.66 -2.88 11.81
N LEU A 293 -14.89 -2.44 10.57
CA LEU A 293 -15.55 -1.15 10.27
C LEU A 293 -17.03 -1.31 9.91
N LEU A 294 -17.40 -2.39 9.20
CA LEU A 294 -18.78 -2.64 8.82
C LEU A 294 -19.59 -3.32 9.94
N LEU A 295 -19.01 -4.29 10.66
CA LEU A 295 -19.74 -4.96 11.75
C LEU A 295 -19.87 -4.07 12.97
N THR A 296 -18.88 -3.26 13.34
CA THR A 296 -19.04 -2.31 14.46
C THR A 296 -20.13 -1.28 14.18
N GLY A 297 -20.22 -0.77 12.95
CA GLY A 297 -21.31 0.11 12.50
C GLY A 297 -22.68 -0.59 12.49
N LEU A 298 -22.75 -1.83 12.00
CA LEU A 298 -23.97 -2.64 12.00
C LEU A 298 -24.41 -3.05 13.41
N PHE A 299 -23.48 -3.36 14.32
CA PHE A 299 -23.78 -3.68 15.71
C PHE A 299 -24.21 -2.43 16.50
N THR A 300 -23.52 -1.30 16.35
CA THR A 300 -23.94 -0.04 17.01
C THR A 300 -25.30 0.43 16.51
N HIS A 301 -25.59 0.29 15.22
CA HIS A 301 -26.92 0.59 14.67
C HIS A 301 -27.99 -0.42 15.10
N GLY A 302 -27.64 -1.71 15.15
CA GLY A 302 -28.50 -2.78 15.66
C GLY A 302 -28.89 -2.57 17.12
N TYR A 303 -27.95 -2.18 17.98
CA TYR A 303 -28.24 -1.87 19.39
C TYR A 303 -29.15 -0.65 19.57
N SER A 304 -29.05 0.36 18.70
CA SER A 304 -29.96 1.52 18.75
C SER A 304 -31.41 1.21 18.34
N THR A 305 -31.64 0.06 17.71
CA THR A 305 -32.95 -0.37 17.20
C THR A 305 -33.47 -1.64 17.86
N ASP A 306 -32.74 -2.19 18.84
CA ASP A 306 -33.09 -3.41 19.56
C ASP A 306 -34.13 -3.12 20.66
N PRO A 307 -35.36 -3.66 20.56
CA PRO A 307 -36.42 -3.44 21.55
C PRO A 307 -36.15 -4.09 22.92
N PHE A 308 -35.08 -4.90 23.05
CA PHE A 308 -34.66 -5.52 24.31
C PHE A 308 -33.40 -4.88 24.92
N PHE A 309 -32.79 -3.89 24.26
CA PHE A 309 -31.60 -3.22 24.78
C PHE A 309 -31.97 -2.12 25.78
N THR A 310 -32.14 -2.49 27.06
CA THR A 310 -32.32 -1.54 28.16
C THR A 310 -30.96 -1.11 28.72
N THR A 311 -30.64 0.18 28.63
CA THR A 311 -29.51 0.82 29.32
C THR A 311 -29.72 0.77 30.83
N ASN A 312 -29.21 -0.27 31.46
CA ASN A 312 -29.05 -0.35 32.92
C ASN A 312 -27.58 -0.64 33.26
N ARG A 313 -26.77 0.41 33.22
CA ARG A 313 -25.68 0.78 34.15
C ARG A 313 -24.81 1.88 33.55
#